data_AF-A0A2E1I3U2-F1
#
_entry.id   AF-A0A2E1I3U2-F1
#
_cell.length_a   1.000
_cell.length_b   1.000
_cell.length_c   1.000
_cell.angle_alpha   90.00
_cell.angle_beta   90.00
_cell.angle_gamma   90.00
#
_symmetry.space_group_name_H-M   'P 1'
#
loop_
_entity.id
_entity.type
_entity.pdbx_description
1 polymer ?
#
loop_
_entity_poly.entity_id
_entity_poly.type
_entity_poly.pdbx_seq_one_letter_code
_entity_poly.pdbx_strand_id
1 'polypeptide(L)'
;MNKILTIVVALLFISCAQNTEELNQLKADKQYVETNVEMYVSVWESAFSEKNIELITSENFHDDVTVVTSSGNVTGLDDFKAYYANYINGFSDGEFSIINAFGNGDNLVKHWNFKGTHDGDFFGIPATNKTLNLSGTTIVKMKDSKVLQEEDFFDNYSFMKQLGLIE
;
A
#
# COMPACT_ATOMS: atom_id res chain seq x y z
N MET A 1 -20.47 -53.28 -20.34
CA MET A 1 -19.99 -52.88 -18.99
C MET A 1 -18.63 -52.19 -19.03
N ASN A 2 -17.60 -52.70 -19.73
CA ASN A 2 -16.27 -52.05 -19.75
C ASN A 2 -16.23 -50.61 -20.25
N LYS A 3 -16.97 -50.24 -21.31
CA LYS A 3 -16.89 -48.88 -21.89
C LYS A 3 -17.40 -47.78 -20.97
N ILE A 4 -18.46 -48.04 -20.19
CA ILE A 4 -19.03 -47.07 -19.24
C ILE A 4 -18.09 -46.88 -18.04
N LEU A 5 -17.49 -47.97 -17.55
CA LEU A 5 -16.51 -47.91 -16.46
C LEU A 5 -15.26 -47.11 -16.87
N THR A 6 -14.78 -47.28 -18.11
CA THR A 6 -13.64 -46.52 -18.64
C THR A 6 -13.94 -45.02 -18.74
N ILE A 7 -15.14 -44.63 -19.16
CA ILE A 7 -15.54 -43.21 -19.26
C ILE A 7 -15.63 -42.56 -17.87
N VAL A 8 -16.22 -43.25 -16.89
CA VAL A 8 -16.34 -42.74 -15.51
C VAL A 8 -14.96 -42.57 -14.88
N VAL A 9 -14.04 -43.53 -15.06
CA VAL A 9 -12.67 -43.43 -14.56
C VAL A 9 -11.90 -42.28 -15.22
N ALA A 10 -12.03 -42.10 -16.54
CA ALA A 10 -11.40 -40.98 -17.24
C ALA A 10 -11.92 -39.61 -16.76
N LEU A 11 -13.24 -39.47 -16.52
CA LEU A 11 -13.84 -38.26 -15.98
C LEU A 11 -13.34 -37.93 -14.56
N LEU A 12 -13.13 -38.95 -13.71
CA LEU A 12 -12.58 -38.77 -12.38
C LEU A 12 -11.13 -38.27 -12.41
N PHE A 13 -10.29 -38.80 -13.32
CA PHE A 13 -8.91 -38.33 -13.47
C PHE A 13 -8.84 -36.88 -13.97
N ILE A 14 -9.72 -36.49 -14.91
CA ILE A 14 -9.81 -35.11 -15.41
C ILE A 14 -10.23 -34.17 -14.26
N SER A 15 -11.23 -34.54 -13.47
CA SER A 15 -11.67 -33.74 -12.33
C SER A 15 -10.56 -33.58 -11.27
N CYS A 16 -9.83 -34.65 -10.94
CA CYS A 16 -8.70 -34.56 -10.01
C CYS A 16 -7.56 -33.68 -10.54
N ALA A 17 -7.24 -33.76 -11.84
CA ALA A 17 -6.22 -32.92 -12.46
C ALA A 17 -6.62 -31.44 -12.44
N GLN A 18 -7.86 -31.13 -12.83
CA GLN A 18 -8.40 -29.77 -12.81
C GLN A 18 -8.41 -29.18 -11.39
N ASN A 19 -8.87 -29.95 -10.39
CA ASN A 19 -8.86 -29.52 -8.99
C ASN A 19 -7.43 -29.24 -8.47
N THR A 20 -6.43 -29.96 -9.00
CA THR A 20 -5.02 -29.76 -8.63
C THR A 20 -4.45 -28.48 -9.25
N GLU A 21 -4.79 -28.20 -10.53
CA GLU A 21 -4.36 -27.00 -11.24
C GLU A 21 -4.97 -25.73 -10.61
N GLU A 22 -6.28 -25.72 -10.35
CA GLU A 22 -6.97 -24.62 -9.67
C GLU A 22 -6.39 -24.35 -8.27
N LEU A 23 -6.08 -25.41 -7.50
CA LEU A 23 -5.44 -25.27 -6.19
C LEU A 23 -4.03 -24.68 -6.29
N ASN A 24 -3.26 -25.09 -7.30
CA ASN A 24 -1.91 -24.57 -7.51
C ASN A 24 -1.95 -23.10 -7.92
N GLN A 25 -2.88 -22.72 -8.80
CA GLN A 25 -3.10 -21.32 -9.17
C GLN A 25 -3.50 -20.48 -7.95
N LEU A 26 -4.46 -20.94 -7.15
CA LEU A 26 -4.89 -20.24 -5.94
C LEU A 26 -3.73 -20.04 -4.94
N LYS A 27 -2.85 -21.03 -4.80
CA LYS A 27 -1.65 -20.91 -3.97
C LYS A 27 -0.66 -19.90 -4.54
N ALA A 28 -0.45 -19.90 -5.86
CA ALA A 28 0.43 -18.96 -6.52
C ALA A 28 -0.10 -17.51 -6.39
N ASP A 29 -1.40 -17.30 -6.62
CA ASP A 29 -2.05 -16.00 -6.48
C ASP A 29 -1.98 -15.49 -5.03
N LYS A 30 -2.24 -16.40 -4.07
CA LYS A 30 -2.11 -16.08 -2.65
C LYS A 30 -0.69 -15.70 -2.29
N GLN A 31 0.30 -16.49 -2.71
CA GLN A 31 1.71 -16.21 -2.45
C GLN A 31 2.15 -14.89 -3.09
N TYR A 32 1.70 -14.59 -4.30
CA TYR A 32 1.97 -13.33 -4.98
C TYR A 32 1.46 -12.12 -4.17
N VAL A 33 0.21 -12.19 -3.70
CA VAL A 33 -0.36 -11.13 -2.86
C VAL A 33 0.38 -11.01 -1.52
N GLU A 34 0.65 -12.13 -0.84
CA GLU A 34 1.34 -12.14 0.45
C GLU A 34 2.75 -11.53 0.33
N THR A 35 3.53 -11.92 -0.68
CA THR A 35 4.86 -11.34 -0.93
C THR A 35 4.82 -9.85 -1.26
N ASN A 36 3.84 -9.40 -2.06
CA ASN A 36 3.70 -7.98 -2.37
C ASN A 36 3.28 -7.15 -1.14
N VAL A 37 2.38 -7.69 -0.30
CA VAL A 37 1.98 -7.05 0.96
C VAL A 37 3.16 -6.96 1.93
N GLU A 38 3.92 -8.03 2.09
CA GLU A 38 5.10 -8.06 2.97
C GLU A 38 6.15 -7.04 2.53
N MET A 39 6.48 -7.02 1.23
CA MET A 39 7.39 -6.02 0.66
C MET A 39 6.89 -4.61 0.94
N TYR A 40 5.62 -4.35 0.62
CA TYR A 40 5.03 -3.02 0.73
C TYR A 40 4.99 -2.51 2.18
N VAL A 41 4.61 -3.36 3.13
CA VAL A 41 4.61 -3.05 4.56
C VAL A 41 6.02 -2.76 5.04
N SER A 42 6.98 -3.64 4.72
CA SER A 42 8.37 -3.49 5.15
C SER A 42 8.99 -2.18 4.66
N VAL A 43 8.75 -1.79 3.42
CA VAL A 43 9.32 -0.54 2.86
C VAL A 43 8.77 0.68 3.59
N TRP A 44 7.46 0.74 3.81
CA TRP A 44 6.84 1.87 4.50
C TRP A 44 7.22 1.95 5.98
N GLU A 45 7.26 0.82 6.69
CA GLU A 45 7.71 0.78 8.08
C GLU A 45 9.17 1.22 8.23
N SER A 46 10.07 0.73 7.37
CA SER A 46 11.47 1.15 7.38
C SER A 46 11.63 2.63 7.01
N ALA A 47 10.94 3.11 5.96
CA ALA A 47 11.05 4.51 5.54
C ALA A 47 10.69 5.50 6.66
N PHE A 48 9.63 5.23 7.43
CA PHE A 48 9.23 6.09 8.54
C PHE A 48 10.06 5.86 9.81
N SER A 49 10.35 4.61 10.18
CA SER A 49 11.12 4.32 11.40
C SER A 49 12.58 4.81 11.30
N GLU A 50 13.18 4.71 10.11
CA GLU A 50 14.53 5.22 9.83
C GLU A 50 14.54 6.69 9.39
N LYS A 51 13.34 7.29 9.19
CA LYS A 51 13.18 8.64 8.63
C LYS A 51 13.95 8.83 7.33
N ASN A 52 13.92 7.82 6.47
CA ASN A 52 14.70 7.75 5.24
C ASN A 52 13.80 7.39 4.06
N ILE A 53 13.36 8.43 3.33
CA ILE A 53 12.49 8.25 2.16
C ILE A 53 13.18 7.56 0.98
N GLU A 54 14.53 7.52 0.95
CA GLU A 54 15.30 6.88 -0.11
C GLU A 54 15.25 5.35 -0.06
N LEU A 55 14.60 4.75 0.94
CA LEU A 55 14.28 3.32 0.96
C LEU A 55 13.18 2.95 -0.05
N ILE A 56 12.46 3.94 -0.55
CA ILE A 56 11.60 3.83 -1.72
C ILE A 56 12.51 3.92 -2.95
N THR A 57 12.59 2.84 -3.72
CA THR A 57 13.53 2.66 -4.83
C THR A 57 12.83 2.08 -6.06
N SER A 58 13.51 2.07 -7.19
CA SER A 58 13.02 1.41 -8.41
C SER A 58 12.86 -0.10 -8.26
N GLU A 59 13.38 -0.72 -7.18
CA GLU A 59 13.23 -2.15 -6.92
C GLU A 59 11.85 -2.49 -6.34
N ASN A 60 11.25 -1.58 -5.58
CA ASN A 60 9.97 -1.78 -4.89
C ASN A 60 8.83 -0.92 -5.45
N PHE A 61 9.15 0.21 -6.09
CA PHE A 61 8.18 1.14 -6.68
C PHE A 61 8.52 1.31 -8.17
N HIS A 62 7.49 1.44 -9.00
CA HIS A 62 7.66 1.63 -10.45
C HIS A 62 8.20 3.04 -10.72
N ASP A 63 9.01 3.24 -11.77
CA ASP A 63 9.57 4.56 -12.08
C ASP A 63 8.47 5.61 -12.33
N ASP A 64 7.38 5.20 -12.98
CA ASP A 64 6.15 5.99 -13.19
C ASP A 64 5.14 5.92 -12.03
N VAL A 65 5.56 5.57 -10.81
CA VAL A 65 4.64 5.48 -9.66
C VAL A 65 3.90 6.79 -9.45
N THR A 66 2.61 6.70 -9.09
CA THR A 66 1.73 7.86 -8.96
C THR A 66 1.05 7.93 -7.60
N VAL A 67 1.09 9.10 -6.96
CA VAL A 67 0.12 9.46 -5.91
C VAL A 67 -1.08 10.11 -6.57
N VAL A 68 -2.26 9.54 -6.39
CA VAL A 68 -3.52 10.15 -6.81
C VAL A 68 -3.98 11.10 -5.71
N THR A 69 -4.19 12.36 -6.07
CA THR A 69 -4.65 13.39 -5.14
C THR A 69 -5.82 14.17 -5.73
N SER A 70 -6.54 14.90 -4.89
CA SER A 70 -7.64 15.78 -5.33
C SER A 70 -7.16 17.02 -6.10
N SER A 71 -5.90 17.43 -5.95
CA SER A 71 -5.30 18.61 -6.59
C SER A 71 -4.51 18.28 -7.86
N GLY A 72 -4.35 17.00 -8.18
CA GLY A 72 -3.63 16.50 -9.35
C GLY A 72 -2.68 15.37 -8.99
N ASN A 73 -2.47 14.46 -9.95
CA ASN A 73 -1.58 13.33 -9.75
C ASN A 73 -0.12 13.80 -9.63
N VAL A 74 0.61 13.19 -8.69
CA VAL A 74 2.07 13.32 -8.58
C VAL A 74 2.66 12.04 -9.14
N THR A 75 3.35 12.11 -10.28
CA THR A 75 3.84 10.94 -11.01
C THR A 75 5.34 11.00 -11.19
N GLY A 76 6.01 9.86 -10.98
CA GLY A 76 7.46 9.73 -11.06
C GLY A 76 8.04 9.41 -9.68
N LEU A 77 9.01 8.50 -9.63
CA LEU A 77 9.58 8.01 -8.38
C LEU A 77 10.15 9.12 -7.49
N ASP A 78 10.87 10.10 -8.06
CA ASP A 78 11.43 11.20 -7.29
C ASP A 78 10.36 12.13 -6.72
N ASP A 79 9.35 12.48 -7.52
CA ASP A 79 8.24 13.32 -7.08
C ASP A 79 7.34 12.60 -6.06
N PHE A 80 7.18 11.27 -6.20
CA PHE A 80 6.51 10.41 -5.23
C PHE A 80 7.23 10.42 -3.88
N LYS A 81 8.56 10.23 -3.88
CA LYS A 81 9.38 10.35 -2.66
C LYS A 81 9.23 11.73 -2.05
N ALA A 82 9.35 12.79 -2.84
CA ALA A 82 9.22 14.16 -2.36
C ALA A 82 7.84 14.42 -1.73
N TYR A 83 6.76 13.86 -2.30
CA TYR A 83 5.43 13.95 -1.74
C TYR A 83 5.38 13.40 -0.31
N TYR A 84 5.80 12.14 -0.09
CA TYR A 84 5.72 11.52 1.23
C TYR A 84 6.82 12.00 2.20
N ALA A 85 7.95 12.51 1.70
CA ALA A 85 8.97 13.16 2.53
C ALA A 85 8.41 14.35 3.32
N ASN A 86 7.33 15.00 2.85
CA ASN A 86 6.65 16.06 3.62
C ASN A 86 6.21 15.57 5.00
N TYR A 87 5.74 14.31 5.14
CA TYR A 87 5.33 13.78 6.44
C TYR A 87 6.50 13.60 7.40
N ILE A 88 7.66 13.18 6.90
CA ILE A 88 8.88 13.03 7.71
C ILE A 88 9.41 14.42 8.12
N ASN A 89 9.38 15.38 7.21
CA ASN A 89 9.91 16.72 7.43
C ASN A 89 9.00 17.58 8.31
N GLY A 90 7.68 17.44 8.15
CA GLY A 90 6.67 18.23 8.86
C GLY A 90 6.45 17.78 10.31
N PHE A 91 6.86 16.55 10.66
CA PHE A 91 6.63 15.94 11.95
C PHE A 91 7.90 15.23 12.44
N SER A 92 8.76 15.96 13.17
CA SER A 92 10.06 15.43 13.59
C SER A 92 9.96 14.25 14.55
N ASP A 93 8.84 14.11 15.25
CA ASP A 93 8.48 12.98 16.14
C ASP A 93 7.46 12.02 15.52
N GLY A 94 7.28 12.08 14.19
CA GLY A 94 6.29 11.30 13.45
C GLY A 94 6.42 9.80 13.66
N GLU A 95 5.32 9.16 14.07
CA GLU A 95 5.15 7.71 14.18
C GLU A 95 4.13 7.24 13.15
N PHE A 96 4.55 6.36 12.25
CA PHE A 96 3.67 5.69 11.29
C PHE A 96 3.50 4.22 11.68
N SER A 97 2.27 3.72 11.63
CA SER A 97 1.97 2.32 11.92
C SER A 97 0.97 1.77 10.91
N ILE A 98 1.30 0.62 10.33
CA ILE A 98 0.36 -0.14 9.51
C ILE A 98 -0.43 -1.08 10.44
N ILE A 99 -1.74 -0.86 10.53
CA ILE A 99 -2.64 -1.63 11.40
C ILE A 99 -3.03 -2.94 10.72
N ASN A 100 -3.28 -2.88 9.41
CA ASN A 100 -3.61 -4.05 8.60
C ASN A 100 -3.26 -3.77 7.14
N ALA A 101 -2.80 -4.79 6.42
CA ALA A 101 -2.59 -4.73 4.99
C ALA A 101 -3.03 -6.05 4.33
N PHE A 102 -3.76 -5.95 3.23
CA PHE A 102 -4.30 -7.10 2.51
C PHE A 102 -4.58 -6.74 1.05
N GLY A 103 -4.85 -7.72 0.20
CA GLY A 103 -5.10 -7.46 -1.21
C GLY A 103 -5.66 -8.63 -1.99
N ASN A 104 -5.84 -8.41 -3.28
CA ASN A 104 -6.22 -9.42 -4.26
C ASN A 104 -5.62 -9.06 -5.63
N GLY A 105 -4.89 -10.01 -6.22
CA GLY A 105 -4.15 -9.78 -7.45
C GLY A 105 -3.22 -8.56 -7.30
N ASP A 106 -3.38 -7.59 -8.20
CA ASP A 106 -2.57 -6.37 -8.22
C ASP A 106 -3.12 -5.22 -7.35
N ASN A 107 -4.17 -5.44 -6.56
CA ASN A 107 -4.76 -4.39 -5.72
C ASN A 107 -4.51 -4.70 -4.25
N LEU A 108 -3.84 -3.79 -3.54
CA LEU A 108 -3.64 -3.86 -2.10
C LEU A 108 -4.36 -2.72 -1.39
N VAL A 109 -4.56 -2.89 -0.09
CA VAL A 109 -5.10 -1.91 0.82
C VAL A 109 -4.24 -1.91 2.09
N LYS A 110 -3.77 -0.73 2.54
CA LYS A 110 -3.20 -0.56 3.90
C LYS A 110 -4.12 0.31 4.75
N HIS A 111 -4.53 -0.18 5.92
CA HIS A 111 -5.09 0.63 7.01
C HIS A 111 -3.93 1.07 7.91
N TRP A 112 -3.83 2.36 8.18
CA TRP A 112 -2.71 2.94 8.90
C TRP A 112 -3.14 3.99 9.91
N ASN A 113 -2.19 4.31 10.78
CA ASN A 113 -2.25 5.44 11.70
C ASN A 113 -0.93 6.21 11.67
N PHE A 114 -1.04 7.54 11.70
CA PHE A 114 0.07 8.45 11.77
C PHE A 114 -0.12 9.40 12.94
N LYS A 115 0.90 9.57 13.76
CA LYS A 115 0.91 10.50 14.89
C LYS A 115 2.14 11.37 14.85
N GLY A 116 2.04 12.58 15.38
CA GLY A 116 3.19 13.44 15.56
C GLY A 116 2.80 14.87 15.90
N THR A 117 3.79 15.69 16.12
CA THR A 117 3.72 17.14 16.33
C THR A 117 4.10 17.83 15.02
N HIS A 118 3.22 18.68 14.52
CA HIS A 118 3.50 19.49 13.32
C HIS A 118 4.48 20.61 13.67
N ASP A 119 5.76 20.31 13.60
CA ASP A 119 6.89 21.15 14.02
C ASP A 119 7.84 21.54 12.87
N GLY A 120 7.59 21.04 11.67
CA GLY A 120 8.25 21.42 10.43
C GLY A 120 7.31 22.04 9.40
N ASP A 121 7.82 22.27 8.19
CA ASP A 121 6.97 22.61 7.03
C ASP A 121 6.30 21.34 6.51
N PHE A 122 4.98 21.41 6.29
CA PHE A 122 4.19 20.28 5.80
C PHE A 122 3.36 20.71 4.60
N PHE A 123 3.76 20.33 3.39
CA PHE A 123 3.10 20.75 2.14
C PHE A 123 2.94 22.28 2.02
N GLY A 124 3.96 23.04 2.45
CA GLY A 124 3.95 24.51 2.43
C GLY A 124 3.14 25.16 3.57
N ILE A 125 2.65 24.35 4.51
CA ILE A 125 2.02 24.83 5.74
C ILE A 125 3.11 24.95 6.81
N PRO A 126 3.36 26.15 7.36
CA PRO A 126 4.33 26.31 8.45
C PRO A 126 3.88 25.57 9.72
N ALA A 127 4.86 25.13 10.50
CA ALA A 127 4.67 24.46 11.79
C ALA A 127 3.61 25.14 12.68
N THR A 128 2.57 24.39 13.03
CA THR A 128 1.50 24.87 13.92
C THR A 128 1.73 24.49 15.38
N ASN A 129 2.73 23.63 15.66
CA ASN A 129 3.04 23.05 16.96
C ASN A 129 1.83 22.31 17.59
N LYS A 130 0.92 21.83 16.74
CA LYS A 130 -0.22 21.00 17.15
C LYS A 130 0.09 19.54 16.92
N THR A 131 -0.54 18.69 17.71
CA THR A 131 -0.43 17.25 17.54
C THR A 131 -1.49 16.75 16.57
N LEU A 132 -1.11 15.72 15.82
CA LEU A 132 -1.97 14.97 14.92
C LEU A 132 -2.04 13.53 15.39
N ASN A 133 -3.22 12.94 15.33
CA ASN A 133 -3.44 11.50 15.38
C ASN A 133 -4.45 11.16 14.29
N LEU A 134 -3.93 10.71 13.15
CA LEU A 134 -4.68 10.51 11.92
C LEU A 134 -4.76 9.02 11.61
N SER A 135 -5.94 8.52 11.30
CA SER A 135 -6.11 7.18 10.73
C SER A 135 -6.65 7.31 9.32
N GLY A 136 -6.13 6.46 8.44
CA GLY A 136 -6.46 6.47 7.02
C GLY A 136 -6.28 5.11 6.38
N THR A 137 -6.73 5.00 5.15
CA THR A 137 -6.56 3.82 4.32
C THR A 137 -6.00 4.24 2.98
N THR A 138 -5.08 3.45 2.43
CA THR A 138 -4.52 3.69 1.11
C THR A 138 -4.92 2.56 0.18
N ILE A 139 -5.45 2.90 -0.99
CA ILE A 139 -5.64 1.95 -2.09
C ILE A 139 -4.36 1.94 -2.92
N VAL A 140 -3.85 0.74 -3.20
CA VAL A 140 -2.57 0.54 -3.86
C VAL A 140 -2.78 -0.30 -5.10
N LYS A 141 -2.17 0.11 -6.22
CA LYS A 141 -2.06 -0.73 -7.41
C LYS A 141 -0.62 -1.18 -7.60
N MET A 142 -0.45 -2.46 -7.84
CA MET A 142 0.82 -3.11 -8.17
C MET A 142 0.94 -3.28 -9.68
N LYS A 143 2.17 -3.34 -10.16
CA LYS A 143 2.52 -3.76 -11.51
C LYS A 143 3.90 -4.38 -11.46
N ASP A 144 4.06 -5.59 -11.98
CA ASP A 144 5.34 -6.31 -12.00
C ASP A 144 5.97 -6.41 -10.60
N SER A 145 5.15 -6.71 -9.58
CA SER A 145 5.54 -6.74 -8.15
C SER A 145 6.09 -5.43 -7.57
N LYS A 146 5.85 -4.29 -8.24
CA LYS A 146 6.21 -2.95 -7.78
C LYS A 146 4.98 -2.09 -7.58
N VAL A 147 5.04 -1.13 -6.66
CA VAL A 147 3.96 -0.15 -6.46
C VAL A 147 3.87 0.78 -7.66
N LEU A 148 2.71 0.84 -8.31
CA LEU A 148 2.43 1.72 -9.44
C LEU A 148 1.59 2.93 -9.04
N GLN A 149 0.72 2.78 -8.04
CA GLN A 149 -0.19 3.84 -7.65
C GLN A 149 -0.55 3.74 -6.16
N GLU A 150 -0.62 4.88 -5.47
CA GLU A 150 -1.25 5.03 -4.17
C GLU A 150 -2.36 6.10 -4.23
N GLU A 151 -3.44 5.88 -3.48
CA GLU A 151 -4.50 6.87 -3.24
C GLU A 151 -4.91 6.82 -1.77
N ASP A 152 -4.69 7.92 -1.07
CA ASP A 152 -4.88 8.03 0.38
C ASP A 152 -6.26 8.59 0.75
N PHE A 153 -6.94 7.89 1.66
CA PHE A 153 -8.23 8.28 2.20
C PHE A 153 -8.16 8.42 3.72
N PHE A 154 -8.47 9.61 4.22
CA PHE A 154 -8.58 9.89 5.65
C PHE A 154 -9.56 11.04 5.88
N ASP A 155 -9.92 11.28 7.13
CA ASP A 155 -10.79 12.38 7.51
C ASP A 155 -10.05 13.73 7.40
N ASN A 156 -10.20 14.39 6.25
CA ASN A 156 -9.63 15.71 6.00
C ASN A 156 -10.15 16.77 6.97
N TYR A 157 -11.40 16.68 7.44
CA TYR A 157 -11.93 17.64 8.40
C TYR A 157 -11.20 17.50 9.74
N SER A 158 -11.08 16.27 10.24
CA SER A 158 -10.32 15.97 11.47
C SER A 158 -8.85 16.38 11.34
N PHE A 159 -8.22 16.08 10.20
CA PHE A 159 -6.84 16.47 9.92
C PHE A 159 -6.65 17.99 10.00
N MET A 160 -7.44 18.76 9.26
CA MET A 160 -7.32 20.22 9.23
C MET A 160 -7.64 20.84 10.59
N LYS A 161 -8.64 20.31 11.31
CA LYS A 161 -9.02 20.78 12.63
C LYS A 161 -7.94 20.52 13.69
N GLN A 162 -7.36 19.31 13.71
CA GLN A 162 -6.28 18.97 14.65
C GLN A 162 -5.06 19.87 14.46
N LEU A 163 -4.72 20.21 13.21
CA LEU A 163 -3.63 21.13 12.91
C LEU A 163 -3.97 22.61 13.15
N GLY A 164 -5.23 22.94 13.51
CA GLY A 164 -5.67 24.31 13.78
C GLY A 164 -5.85 25.16 12.52
N LEU A 165 -6.07 24.54 11.37
CA LEU A 165 -6.28 25.21 10.09
C LEU A 165 -7.74 25.62 9.89
N ILE A 166 -8.66 24.95 10.60
CA ILE A 166 -10.11 25.23 10.63
C ILE A 166 -10.68 24.95 12.04
N GLU A 167 -11.95 25.33 12.26
CA GLU A 167 -12.68 25.17 13.52
C GLU A 167 -13.61 23.93 13.57
#